data_AF-A0A947K8D6-F1
#
_entry.id   AF-A0A947K8D6-F1
#
_cell.length_a   1.000
_cell.length_b   1.000
_cell.length_c   1.000
_cell.angle_alpha   90.00
_cell.angle_beta   90.00
_cell.angle_gamma   90.00
#
_symmetry.space_group_name_H-M   'P 1'
#
loop_
_entity.id
_entity.type
_entity.pdbx_description
1 polymer ?
#
loop_
_entity_poly.entity_id
_entity_poly.type
_entity_poly.pdbx_seq_one_letter_code
_entity_poly.pdbx_strand_id
1 'polypeptide(L)'
;MISFRLLTIIALVILGCHSPLPAQAEQAFWKFPELPPPHQYGDILIDRLSSSKGMKPVWFSHWSHRLKYSCRVCHLELEFSFKKNTTLMTEEENRNGQYCGTCHDGEKVFGHDEKNCARCHTGEIQSDPKRFADLTHDLQKSPFGNKINWAGAMRSGRINPIYSLFNPEETPMPFKKNLELEAEWPFVPPALFPHKIHVQWLDCANCHPDPFNIKKKTTEHFLMQYILENQFCGVCHLKVAFPLNDCTRCHPGITMEK
;
A
#
# COMPACT_ATOMS: atom_id res chain seq x y z
N MET A 1 -69.83 31.47 -44.41
CA MET A 1 -69.79 30.02 -44.08
C MET A 1 -68.35 29.56 -44.15
N ILE A 2 -67.91 28.76 -43.16
CA ILE A 2 -66.64 28.01 -43.09
C ILE A 2 -65.43 28.87 -42.65
N SER A 3 -65.18 29.04 -41.35
CA SER A 3 -64.45 28.15 -40.41
C SER A 3 -62.95 28.52 -40.29
N PHE A 4 -62.63 29.28 -39.26
CA PHE A 4 -61.28 29.48 -38.73
C PHE A 4 -60.85 28.22 -37.96
N ARG A 5 -59.71 27.61 -38.31
CA ARG A 5 -58.94 26.78 -37.37
C ARG A 5 -57.47 27.14 -37.43
N LEU A 6 -57.00 27.59 -36.28
CA LEU A 6 -55.66 28.06 -35.96
C LEU A 6 -54.67 26.88 -35.87
N LEU A 7 -53.42 27.17 -36.23
CA LEU A 7 -52.21 26.38 -36.00
C LEU A 7 -52.10 25.82 -34.57
N THR A 8 -51.59 24.59 -34.42
CA THR A 8 -50.47 24.30 -33.49
C THR A 8 -49.83 22.94 -33.83
N ILE A 9 -48.65 22.95 -34.44
CA ILE A 9 -47.74 21.79 -34.48
C ILE A 9 -46.83 21.93 -33.27
N ILE A 10 -47.02 21.08 -32.27
CA ILE A 10 -46.14 20.99 -31.10
C ILE A 10 -44.87 20.26 -31.54
N ALA A 11 -43.80 21.00 -31.79
CA ALA A 11 -42.45 20.46 -31.88
C ALA A 11 -41.99 20.11 -30.46
N LEU A 12 -41.97 18.82 -30.14
CA LEU A 12 -41.40 18.31 -28.89
C LEU A 12 -39.87 18.42 -28.98
N VAL A 13 -39.32 19.57 -28.56
CA VAL A 13 -37.89 19.72 -28.34
C VAL A 13 -37.54 18.87 -27.13
N ILE A 14 -36.97 17.68 -27.37
CA ILE A 14 -36.28 16.90 -26.34
C ILE A 14 -35.01 17.69 -26.03
N LEU A 15 -35.13 18.61 -25.07
CA LEU A 15 -33.99 19.27 -24.44
C LEU A 15 -33.28 18.17 -23.63
N GLY A 16 -32.30 17.52 -24.24
CA GLY A 16 -31.40 16.60 -23.55
C GLY A 16 -30.64 17.38 -22.49
N CYS A 17 -31.09 17.29 -21.24
CA CYS A 17 -30.32 17.67 -20.06
C CYS A 17 -29.04 16.82 -20.02
N HIS A 18 -28.00 17.28 -20.71
CA HIS A 18 -26.63 16.85 -20.45
C HIS A 18 -26.18 17.62 -19.21
N SER A 19 -26.71 17.21 -18.06
CA SER A 19 -26.16 17.62 -16.78
C SER A 19 -24.77 16.97 -16.69
N PRO A 20 -23.67 17.74 -16.53
CA PRO A 20 -22.40 17.12 -16.18
C PRO A 20 -22.62 16.43 -14.83
N LEU A 21 -22.32 15.14 -14.77
CA LEU A 21 -22.30 14.43 -13.50
C LEU A 21 -21.34 15.20 -12.57
N PRO A 22 -21.79 15.59 -11.36
CA PRO A 22 -20.88 16.25 -10.43
C PRO A 22 -19.72 15.31 -10.12
N ALA A 23 -18.50 15.84 -10.04
CA ALA A 23 -17.27 15.11 -9.69
C ALA A 23 -17.35 14.30 -8.38
N GLN A 24 -18.42 14.45 -7.59
CA GLN A 24 -18.73 13.61 -6.43
C GLN A 24 -19.27 12.21 -6.79
N ALA A 25 -19.73 11.97 -8.02
CA ALA A 25 -20.29 10.68 -8.43
C ALA A 25 -19.23 9.57 -8.61
N GLU A 26 -17.97 9.93 -8.90
CA GLU A 26 -16.89 8.94 -9.08
C GLU A 26 -16.43 8.29 -7.76
N GLN A 27 -16.72 8.90 -6.61
CA GLN A 27 -16.45 8.31 -5.29
C GLN A 27 -17.60 7.42 -4.79
N ALA A 28 -18.72 7.33 -5.52
CA ALA A 28 -19.93 6.70 -5.02
C ALA A 28 -19.95 5.16 -5.12
N PHE A 29 -19.09 4.54 -5.93
CA PHE A 29 -19.16 3.09 -6.17
C PHE A 29 -18.30 2.24 -5.21
N TRP A 30 -17.09 2.70 -4.88
CA TRP A 30 -16.16 1.94 -4.04
C TRP A 30 -16.09 2.52 -2.63
N LYS A 31 -16.40 1.70 -1.62
CA LYS A 31 -16.21 2.05 -0.22
C LYS A 31 -14.76 1.80 0.20
N PHE A 32 -13.92 2.82 0.05
CA PHE A 32 -12.54 2.76 0.54
C PHE A 32 -12.49 2.76 2.08
N PRO A 33 -11.54 2.03 2.69
CA PRO A 33 -11.34 2.08 4.13
C PRO A 33 -10.89 3.48 4.56
N GLU A 34 -11.32 3.91 5.74
CA GLU A 34 -10.83 5.13 6.35
C GLU A 34 -9.32 5.01 6.59
N LEU A 35 -8.59 6.08 6.25
CA LEU A 35 -7.15 6.11 6.45
C LEU A 35 -6.85 6.44 7.90
N PRO A 36 -6.00 5.66 8.59
CA PRO A 36 -5.54 6.04 9.92
C PRO A 36 -4.72 7.34 9.86
N PRO A 37 -4.46 7.98 11.02
CA PRO A 37 -3.54 9.10 11.11
C PRO A 37 -2.20 8.79 10.43
N PRO A 38 -1.51 9.79 9.82
CA PRO A 38 -0.30 9.53 9.04
C PRO A 38 0.78 8.73 9.77
N HIS A 39 1.00 9.01 11.05
CA HIS A 39 1.99 8.28 11.86
C HIS A 39 1.59 6.81 12.11
N GLN A 40 0.31 6.46 12.08
CA GLN A 40 -0.17 5.08 12.25
C GLN A 40 -0.35 4.35 10.92
N TYR A 41 -0.20 5.03 9.79
CA TYR A 41 -0.44 4.43 8.48
C TYR A 41 0.64 3.39 8.15
N GLY A 42 0.20 2.15 7.96
CA GLY A 42 1.06 0.98 7.79
C GLY A 42 1.40 0.26 9.10
N ASP A 43 1.03 0.78 10.27
CA ASP A 43 1.26 0.08 11.52
C ASP A 43 0.29 -1.10 11.69
N ILE A 44 0.77 -2.17 12.31
CA ILE A 44 0.00 -3.40 12.51
C ILE A 44 0.10 -3.90 13.95
N LEU A 45 -0.92 -4.66 14.34
CA LEU A 45 -0.91 -5.51 15.53
C LEU A 45 -0.84 -6.97 15.09
N ILE A 46 0.26 -7.64 15.43
CA ILE A 46 0.48 -9.06 15.22
C ILE A 46 -0.06 -9.80 16.44
N ASP A 47 -1.04 -10.66 16.20
CA ASP A 47 -1.77 -11.38 17.25
C ASP A 47 -2.11 -12.82 16.84
N ARG A 48 -1.16 -13.50 16.17
CA ARG A 48 -1.34 -14.91 15.82
C ARG A 48 -1.31 -15.81 17.06
N LEU A 49 -0.37 -15.53 17.97
CA LEU A 49 -0.13 -16.31 19.18
C LEU A 49 -0.25 -15.51 20.49
N SER A 50 -0.10 -14.19 20.46
CA SER A 50 0.06 -13.40 21.68
C SER A 50 -1.15 -13.52 22.61
N SER A 51 -2.33 -13.10 22.16
CA SER A 51 -3.54 -13.10 22.99
C SER A 51 -3.91 -14.50 23.48
N SER A 52 -3.76 -15.54 22.63
CA SER A 52 -4.06 -16.93 23.00
C SER A 52 -3.08 -17.51 24.03
N LYS A 53 -1.90 -16.89 24.18
CA LYS A 53 -0.89 -17.23 25.19
C LYS A 53 -0.86 -16.24 26.36
N GLY A 54 -1.86 -15.38 26.50
CA GLY A 54 -1.95 -14.41 27.59
C GLY A 54 -1.00 -13.21 27.46
N MET A 55 -0.40 -13.01 26.28
CA MET A 55 0.45 -11.87 25.98
C MET A 55 -0.30 -10.83 25.16
N LYS A 56 0.02 -9.54 25.35
CA LYS A 56 -0.56 -8.49 24.52
C LYS A 56 -0.11 -8.64 23.05
N PRO A 57 -0.96 -8.34 22.06
CA PRO A 57 -0.57 -8.23 20.66
C PRO A 57 0.71 -7.40 20.45
N VAL A 58 1.52 -7.78 19.47
CA VAL A 58 2.76 -7.07 19.12
C VAL A 58 2.46 -5.93 18.17
N TRP A 59 2.82 -4.70 18.53
CA TRP A 59 2.81 -3.57 17.61
C TRP A 59 4.08 -3.54 16.76
N PHE A 60 3.89 -3.39 15.45
CA PHE A 60 4.97 -3.19 14.49
C PHE A 60 4.66 -1.97 13.62
N SER A 61 5.68 -1.13 13.41
CA SER A 61 5.58 0.08 12.61
C SER A 61 6.41 0.00 11.33
N HIS A 62 5.74 0.00 10.18
CA HIS A 62 6.43 -0.06 8.89
C HIS A 62 7.21 1.23 8.60
N TRP A 63 6.68 2.41 8.95
CA TRP A 63 7.34 3.66 8.60
C TRP A 63 8.68 3.82 9.31
N SER A 64 8.80 3.33 10.55
CA SER A 64 10.04 3.44 11.33
C SER A 64 11.12 2.49 10.81
N HIS A 65 10.73 1.30 10.34
CA HIS A 65 11.65 0.32 9.76
C HIS A 65 12.02 0.66 8.32
N ARG A 66 11.08 1.17 7.51
CA ARG A 66 11.33 1.48 6.09
C ARG A 66 12.27 2.66 5.86
N LEU A 67 12.54 3.45 6.91
CA LEU A 67 13.61 4.46 6.89
C LEU A 67 14.98 3.81 6.71
N LYS A 68 15.15 2.56 7.17
CA LYS A 68 16.43 1.84 7.19
C LYS A 68 16.46 0.57 6.35
N TYR A 69 15.33 -0.08 6.10
CA TYR A 69 15.26 -1.36 5.41
C TYR A 69 14.25 -1.34 4.26
N SER A 70 14.58 -2.00 3.16
CA SER A 70 13.64 -2.23 2.06
C SER A 70 12.58 -3.27 2.43
N CYS A 71 11.49 -3.35 1.66
CA CYS A 71 10.47 -4.37 1.88
C CYS A 71 11.02 -5.79 1.64
N ARG A 72 11.97 -5.94 0.72
CA ARG A 72 12.67 -7.19 0.42
C ARG A 72 13.29 -7.82 1.66
N VAL A 73 13.92 -7.02 2.52
CA VAL A 73 14.54 -7.55 3.76
C VAL A 73 13.52 -8.34 4.58
N CYS A 74 12.39 -7.74 4.93
CA CYS A 74 11.42 -8.43 5.79
C CYS A 74 10.62 -9.50 5.03
N HIS A 75 10.19 -9.21 3.81
CA HIS A 75 9.21 -10.04 3.10
C HIS A 75 9.83 -11.07 2.14
N LEU A 76 11.16 -11.05 1.95
CA LEU A 76 11.90 -12.10 1.26
C LEU A 76 12.90 -12.78 2.20
N GLU A 77 13.82 -12.02 2.80
CA GLU A 77 14.92 -12.64 3.56
C GLU A 77 14.50 -13.15 4.94
N LEU A 78 13.62 -12.41 5.62
CA LEU A 78 13.08 -12.81 6.93
C LEU A 78 11.73 -13.52 6.83
N GLU A 79 11.25 -13.77 5.60
CA GLU A 79 10.04 -14.55 5.28
C GLU A 79 8.76 -14.09 6.01
N PHE A 80 8.66 -12.80 6.36
CA PHE A 80 7.40 -12.26 6.86
C PHE A 80 6.37 -12.24 5.73
N SER A 81 5.25 -12.93 5.95
CA SER A 81 4.10 -12.85 5.04
C SER A 81 3.56 -11.42 4.97
N PHE A 82 3.15 -11.00 3.77
CA PHE A 82 2.38 -9.75 3.60
C PHE A 82 1.02 -9.81 4.31
N LYS A 83 0.45 -11.01 4.45
CA LYS A 83 -0.80 -11.19 5.18
C LYS A 83 -0.51 -11.23 6.69
N LYS A 84 -1.05 -10.24 7.39
CA LYS A 84 -1.00 -10.15 8.86
C LYS A 84 -1.45 -11.47 9.51
N ASN A 85 -0.76 -11.87 10.57
CA ASN A 85 -1.04 -13.06 11.39
C ASN A 85 -0.90 -14.42 10.68
N THR A 86 -0.18 -14.50 9.56
CA THR A 86 0.09 -15.81 8.92
C THR A 86 1.53 -16.29 9.04
N THR A 87 2.50 -15.41 9.31
CA THR A 87 3.87 -15.82 9.62
C THR A 87 3.88 -16.69 10.88
N LEU A 88 4.51 -17.86 10.81
CA LEU A 88 4.52 -18.84 11.88
C LEU A 88 5.56 -18.58 12.98
N MET A 89 6.00 -17.33 13.12
CA MET A 89 6.95 -16.88 14.13
C MET A 89 6.51 -17.21 15.56
N THR A 90 7.50 -17.54 16.38
CA THR A 90 7.47 -17.77 17.83
C THR A 90 8.54 -16.94 18.53
N GLU A 91 8.41 -16.79 19.85
CA GLU A 91 9.43 -16.10 20.65
C GLU A 91 10.74 -16.89 20.76
N GLU A 92 10.68 -18.22 20.69
CA GLU A 92 11.88 -19.08 20.66
C GLU A 92 12.70 -18.82 19.39
N GLU A 93 12.06 -18.80 18.22
CA GLU A 93 12.71 -18.47 16.95
C GLU A 93 13.30 -17.05 16.96
N ASN A 94 12.58 -16.08 17.52
CA ASN A 94 13.11 -14.72 17.71
C ASN A 94 14.40 -14.73 18.54
N ARG A 95 14.42 -15.40 19.69
CA ARG A 95 15.62 -15.50 20.54
C ARG A 95 16.77 -16.24 19.86
N ASN A 96 16.47 -17.12 18.92
CA ASN A 96 17.44 -17.83 18.09
C ASN A 96 17.87 -17.03 16.85
N GLY A 97 17.57 -15.73 16.78
CA GLY A 97 18.08 -14.84 15.73
C GLY A 97 17.25 -14.84 14.43
N GLN A 98 16.03 -15.38 14.46
CA GLN A 98 15.10 -15.34 13.33
C GLN A 98 14.11 -14.17 13.47
N TYR A 99 13.45 -13.81 12.37
CA TYR A 99 12.39 -12.79 12.35
C TYR A 99 12.79 -11.45 12.99
N CYS A 100 12.16 -11.06 14.10
CA CYS A 100 12.50 -9.82 14.80
C CYS A 100 13.92 -9.88 15.35
N GLY A 101 14.31 -11.05 15.86
CA GLY A 101 15.59 -11.26 16.53
C GLY A 101 16.81 -11.23 15.60
N THR A 102 16.64 -11.29 14.27
CA THR A 102 17.75 -11.06 13.33
C THR A 102 18.38 -9.67 13.52
N CYS A 103 17.56 -8.70 13.93
CA CYS A 103 18.00 -7.35 14.28
C CYS A 103 17.88 -7.07 15.78
N HIS A 104 16.79 -7.48 16.43
CA HIS A 104 16.55 -7.35 17.87
C HIS A 104 17.32 -8.39 18.68
N ASP A 105 18.63 -8.44 18.50
CA ASP A 105 19.55 -9.40 19.11
C ASP A 105 20.17 -8.89 20.42
N GLY A 106 19.94 -7.63 20.79
CA GLY A 106 20.60 -6.99 21.94
C GLY A 106 21.93 -6.32 21.62
N GLU A 107 22.44 -6.50 20.40
CA GLU A 107 23.68 -5.88 19.91
C GLU A 107 23.38 -4.78 18.87
N LYS A 108 22.67 -5.12 17.78
CA LYS A 108 22.31 -4.18 16.71
C LYS A 108 21.23 -3.20 17.19
N VAL A 109 20.19 -3.74 17.83
CA VAL A 109 19.15 -2.98 18.55
C VAL A 109 18.76 -3.74 19.82
N PHE A 110 17.85 -3.17 20.62
CA PHE A 110 17.41 -3.81 21.87
C PHE A 110 16.89 -5.24 21.64
N GLY A 111 17.19 -6.13 22.58
CA GLY A 111 16.95 -7.57 22.44
C GLY A 111 15.64 -8.08 23.03
N HIS A 112 15.45 -9.40 22.94
CA HIS A 112 14.32 -10.16 23.49
C HIS A 112 14.47 -10.48 24.99
N ASP A 113 14.68 -9.45 25.81
CA ASP A 113 14.80 -9.57 27.27
C ASP A 113 13.54 -9.09 28.01
N GLU A 114 13.41 -9.47 29.28
CA GLU A 114 12.24 -9.15 30.11
C GLU A 114 11.95 -7.65 30.23
N LYS A 115 12.98 -6.80 30.14
CA LYS A 115 12.84 -5.34 30.25
C LYS A 115 12.28 -4.74 28.97
N ASN A 116 12.45 -5.42 27.84
CA ASN A 116 12.07 -4.93 26.52
C ASN A 116 10.76 -5.52 25.98
N CYS A 117 10.17 -6.52 26.63
CA CYS A 117 8.88 -7.13 26.24
C CYS A 117 7.79 -6.08 25.92
N ALA A 118 7.65 -5.07 26.80
CA ALA A 118 6.62 -4.04 26.67
C ALA A 118 6.82 -3.07 25.49
N ARG A 119 8.00 -3.07 24.85
CA ARG A 119 8.26 -2.25 23.65
C ARG A 119 7.53 -2.79 22.42
N CYS A 120 7.32 -4.10 22.39
CA CYS A 120 6.67 -4.80 21.28
C CYS A 120 5.25 -5.21 21.68
N HIS A 121 5.09 -5.86 22.83
CA HIS A 121 3.80 -6.35 23.35
C HIS A 121 2.97 -5.24 24.00
N THR A 122 2.54 -4.29 23.19
CA THR A 122 1.81 -3.09 23.64
C THR A 122 0.30 -3.34 23.72
N GLY A 123 -0.22 -4.23 22.89
CA GLY A 123 -1.66 -4.51 22.74
C GLY A 123 -2.43 -3.49 21.91
N GLU A 124 -1.79 -2.37 21.58
CA GLU A 124 -2.36 -1.28 20.78
C GLU A 124 -1.28 -0.56 19.98
N ILE A 125 -1.68 0.19 18.96
CA ILE A 125 -0.74 0.96 18.14
C ILE A 125 -0.14 2.09 18.99
N GLN A 126 1.17 2.06 19.22
CA GLN A 126 1.90 3.04 20.03
C GLN A 126 2.70 4.05 19.17
N SER A 127 2.21 4.36 17.97
CA SER A 127 2.93 5.28 17.08
C SER A 127 2.89 6.72 17.58
N ASP A 128 4.07 7.28 17.87
CA ASP A 128 4.24 8.65 18.34
C ASP A 128 4.21 9.67 17.17
N PRO A 129 3.24 10.61 17.15
CA PRO A 129 3.16 11.67 16.13
C PRO A 129 4.39 12.58 16.09
N LYS A 130 4.97 12.90 17.26
CA LYS A 130 6.13 13.78 17.35
C LYS A 130 7.35 13.10 16.76
N ARG A 131 7.63 11.86 17.17
CA ARG A 131 8.71 11.07 16.59
C ARG A 131 8.57 10.88 15.08
N PHE A 132 7.34 10.66 14.60
CA PHE A 132 7.07 10.59 13.17
C PHE A 132 7.42 11.90 12.45
N ALA A 133 6.97 13.03 12.98
CA ALA A 133 7.29 14.35 12.42
C ALA A 133 8.81 14.60 12.42
N ASP A 134 9.48 14.36 13.55
CA ASP A 134 10.92 14.57 13.72
C ASP A 134 11.75 13.70 12.76
N LEU A 135 11.36 12.44 12.54
CA LEU A 135 12.10 11.54 11.64
C LEU A 135 11.77 11.70 10.16
N THR A 136 10.68 12.40 9.82
CA THR A 136 10.21 12.52 8.43
C THR A 136 10.08 13.96 7.93
N HIS A 137 10.50 14.95 8.72
CA HIS A 137 10.36 16.37 8.39
C HIS A 137 11.03 16.73 7.05
N ASP A 138 12.25 16.22 6.82
CA ASP A 138 13.04 16.46 5.61
C ASP A 138 12.66 15.61 4.39
N LEU A 139 11.70 14.69 4.55
CA LEU A 139 11.27 13.82 3.47
C LEU A 139 10.20 14.51 2.61
N GLN A 140 10.28 14.25 1.31
CA GLN A 140 9.30 14.71 0.33
C GLN A 140 7.88 14.29 0.75
N LYS A 141 6.92 15.21 0.65
CA LYS A 141 5.54 14.96 1.07
C LYS A 141 4.68 14.36 -0.05
N SER A 142 3.60 13.71 0.36
CA SER A 142 2.58 13.11 -0.51
C SER A 142 1.19 13.56 -0.04
N PRO A 143 0.21 13.80 -0.93
CA PRO A 143 -1.14 14.19 -0.53
C PRO A 143 -1.90 13.07 0.19
N PHE A 144 -1.56 11.80 -0.04
CA PHE A 144 -2.27 10.64 0.52
C PHE A 144 -1.37 9.68 1.32
N GLY A 145 -2.00 8.74 2.02
CA GLY A 145 -1.36 7.73 2.87
C GLY A 145 -0.77 8.35 4.14
N ASN A 146 0.45 7.93 4.49
CA ASN A 146 1.20 8.52 5.59
C ASN A 146 1.79 9.91 5.29
N LYS A 147 1.37 10.55 4.19
CA LYS A 147 1.84 11.87 3.75
C LYS A 147 3.32 11.96 3.38
N ILE A 148 4.01 10.83 3.21
CA ILE A 148 5.41 10.76 2.77
C ILE A 148 5.50 10.16 1.37
N ASN A 149 6.29 10.79 0.50
CA ASN A 149 6.67 10.26 -0.79
C ASN A 149 7.96 9.42 -0.65
N TRP A 150 7.81 8.18 -0.21
CA TRP A 150 8.92 7.24 0.01
C TRP A 150 9.76 6.98 -1.24
N ALA A 151 9.08 6.81 -2.38
CA ALA A 151 9.71 6.66 -3.68
C ALA A 151 10.59 7.87 -4.05
N GLY A 152 10.08 9.07 -3.80
CA GLY A 152 10.83 10.31 -4.01
C GLY A 152 11.98 10.51 -3.03
N ALA A 153 11.78 10.15 -1.75
CA ALA A 153 12.81 10.18 -0.72
C ALA A 153 14.01 9.27 -1.07
N MET A 154 13.76 8.05 -1.56
CA MET A 154 14.82 7.18 -2.07
C MET A 154 15.51 7.75 -3.30
N ARG A 155 14.75 8.20 -4.32
CA ARG A 155 15.34 8.73 -5.55
C ARG A 155 16.21 9.96 -5.33
N SER A 156 15.90 10.76 -4.32
CA SER A 156 16.69 11.95 -3.95
C SER A 156 17.84 11.63 -2.99
N GLY A 157 18.03 10.37 -2.60
CA GLY A 157 19.06 9.96 -1.65
C GLY A 157 18.83 10.41 -0.21
N ARG A 158 17.63 10.94 0.12
CA ARG A 158 17.28 11.34 1.50
C ARG A 158 17.16 10.16 2.45
N ILE A 159 16.82 8.99 1.91
CA ILE A 159 16.92 7.70 2.59
C ILE A 159 17.64 6.73 1.66
N ASN A 160 18.40 5.81 2.25
CA ASN A 160 19.04 4.71 1.53
C ASN A 160 18.78 3.40 2.29
N PRO A 161 17.57 2.82 2.18
CA PRO A 161 17.23 1.61 2.89
C PRO A 161 18.09 0.44 2.45
N ILE A 162 18.55 -0.36 3.41
CA ILE A 162 19.30 -1.59 3.18
C ILE A 162 18.45 -2.57 2.37
N TYR A 163 19.02 -3.08 1.28
CA TYR A 163 18.33 -3.98 0.35
C TYR A 163 18.46 -5.47 0.71
N SER A 164 19.57 -5.84 1.35
CA SER A 164 19.85 -7.19 1.85
C SER A 164 20.64 -7.13 3.14
N LEU A 165 20.27 -7.97 4.12
CA LEU A 165 21.03 -8.18 5.36
C LEU A 165 22.19 -9.15 5.16
N PHE A 166 22.01 -10.13 4.28
CA PHE A 166 22.95 -11.25 4.13
C PHE A 166 23.92 -11.09 2.97
N ASN A 167 23.63 -10.20 2.01
CA ASN A 167 24.51 -9.86 0.90
C ASN A 167 24.61 -8.33 0.73
N PRO A 168 25.58 -7.66 1.39
CA PRO A 168 25.69 -6.20 1.37
C PRO A 168 25.85 -5.57 -0.02
N GLU A 169 26.39 -6.33 -0.98
CA GLU A 169 26.59 -5.90 -2.37
C GLU A 169 25.34 -6.11 -3.25
N GLU A 170 24.29 -6.75 -2.72
CA GLU A 170 23.03 -6.97 -3.43
C GLU A 170 22.35 -5.63 -3.72
N THR A 171 21.95 -5.45 -4.98
CA THR A 171 21.28 -4.23 -5.42
C THR A 171 19.99 -4.53 -6.19
N PRO A 172 19.00 -3.62 -6.17
CA PRO A 172 17.80 -3.75 -6.97
C PRO A 172 18.09 -4.07 -8.44
N MET A 173 17.50 -5.16 -8.94
CA MET A 173 17.62 -5.53 -10.35
C MET A 173 17.13 -4.36 -11.25
N PRO A 174 17.90 -3.97 -12.29
CA PRO A 174 17.53 -2.86 -13.17
C PRO A 174 16.43 -3.26 -14.16
N PHE A 175 15.20 -3.48 -13.68
CA PHE A 175 14.04 -3.82 -14.50
C PHE A 175 13.09 -2.63 -14.67
N LYS A 176 12.84 -2.21 -15.92
CA LYS A 176 12.14 -0.95 -16.25
C LYS A 176 10.84 -1.12 -17.03
N LYS A 177 10.36 -2.36 -17.20
CA LYS A 177 9.14 -2.61 -17.97
C LYS A 177 7.94 -1.98 -17.27
N ASN A 178 7.18 -1.19 -18.01
CA ASN A 178 5.87 -0.73 -17.57
C ASN A 178 4.82 -1.69 -18.14
N LEU A 179 3.89 -2.09 -17.30
CA LEU A 179 2.70 -2.83 -17.73
C LEU A 179 1.53 -1.86 -17.78
N GLU A 180 0.76 -1.98 -18.85
CA GLU A 180 -0.54 -1.37 -18.97
C GLU A 180 -1.58 -2.45 -18.66
N LEU A 181 -2.44 -2.15 -17.72
CA LEU A 181 -3.44 -3.03 -17.14
C LEU A 181 -4.81 -2.45 -17.49
N GLU A 182 -5.52 -3.12 -18.40
CA GLU A 182 -6.86 -2.67 -18.81
C GLU A 182 -7.81 -2.68 -17.62
N ALA A 183 -8.58 -1.59 -17.48
CA ALA A 183 -9.63 -1.53 -16.49
C ALA A 183 -10.84 -2.34 -16.97
N GLU A 184 -11.55 -2.97 -16.04
CA GLU A 184 -12.81 -3.66 -16.36
C GLU A 184 -13.86 -2.69 -16.91
N TRP A 185 -13.86 -1.47 -16.39
CA TRP A 185 -14.85 -0.45 -16.73
C TRP A 185 -14.41 0.36 -17.96
N PRO A 186 -15.21 0.40 -19.04
CA PRO A 186 -14.83 1.05 -20.30
C PRO A 186 -14.45 2.53 -20.20
N PHE A 187 -14.96 3.23 -19.18
CA PHE A 187 -14.74 4.66 -18.98
C PHE A 187 -13.57 4.97 -18.05
N VAL A 188 -12.98 3.96 -17.42
CA VAL A 188 -11.81 4.13 -16.57
C VAL A 188 -10.57 3.89 -17.43
N PRO A 189 -9.67 4.87 -17.57
CA PRO A 189 -8.41 4.69 -18.30
C PRO A 189 -7.59 3.53 -17.73
N PRO A 190 -6.72 2.89 -18.53
CA PRO A 190 -5.91 1.76 -18.07
C PRO A 190 -5.00 2.16 -16.91
N ALA A 191 -4.74 1.20 -16.01
CA ALA A 191 -3.77 1.38 -14.94
C ALA A 191 -2.34 1.12 -15.44
N LEU A 192 -1.38 1.89 -14.94
CA LEU A 192 0.04 1.69 -15.23
C LEU A 192 0.76 1.10 -14.02
N PHE A 193 1.49 0.00 -14.26
CA PHE A 193 2.35 -0.63 -13.27
C PHE A 193 3.83 -0.54 -13.71
N PRO A 194 4.61 0.40 -13.15
CA PRO A 194 6.03 0.52 -13.44
C PRO A 194 6.85 -0.41 -12.53
N HIS A 195 7.54 -1.41 -13.08
CA HIS A 195 8.40 -2.27 -12.25
C HIS A 195 9.53 -1.50 -11.58
N LYS A 196 10.08 -0.48 -12.27
CA LYS A 196 11.23 0.30 -11.79
C LYS A 196 11.06 0.82 -10.37
N ILE A 197 9.86 1.20 -9.97
CA ILE A 197 9.62 1.72 -8.61
C ILE A 197 9.41 0.60 -7.58
N HIS A 198 8.87 -0.54 -8.01
CA HIS A 198 8.62 -1.67 -7.14
C HIS A 198 9.91 -2.41 -6.81
N VAL A 199 10.74 -2.69 -7.82
CA VAL A 199 12.02 -3.41 -7.64
C VAL A 199 13.04 -2.64 -6.79
N GLN A 200 12.87 -1.33 -6.62
CA GLN A 200 13.67 -0.54 -5.68
C GLN A 200 13.42 -0.91 -4.22
N TRP A 201 12.21 -1.38 -3.89
CA TRP A 201 11.81 -1.76 -2.54
C TRP A 201 11.69 -3.26 -2.34
N LEU A 202 11.47 -4.00 -3.43
CA LEU A 202 11.07 -5.41 -3.45
C LEU A 202 11.97 -6.19 -4.40
N ASP A 203 11.88 -7.51 -4.31
CA ASP A 203 12.44 -8.46 -5.26
C ASP A 203 11.35 -9.00 -6.21
N CYS A 204 11.76 -9.67 -7.29
CA CYS A 204 10.85 -10.42 -8.15
C CYS A 204 10.05 -11.47 -7.36
N ALA A 205 10.70 -12.17 -6.44
CA ALA A 205 10.08 -13.22 -5.63
C ALA A 205 9.03 -12.69 -4.64
N ASN A 206 9.04 -11.39 -4.32
CA ASN A 206 7.97 -10.79 -3.52
C ASN A 206 6.64 -10.66 -4.26
N CYS A 207 6.64 -10.73 -5.59
CA CYS A 207 5.44 -10.57 -6.41
C CYS A 207 5.11 -11.81 -7.24
N HIS A 208 6.11 -12.64 -7.55
CA HIS A 208 5.98 -13.77 -8.45
C HIS A 208 6.35 -15.09 -7.77
N PRO A 209 5.57 -16.17 -8.01
CA PRO A 209 4.38 -16.25 -8.89
C PRO A 209 3.07 -15.78 -8.24
N ASP A 210 3.06 -15.49 -6.94
CA ASP A 210 1.91 -14.99 -6.20
C ASP A 210 2.33 -13.69 -5.49
N PRO A 211 1.56 -12.58 -5.56
CA PRO A 211 0.21 -12.44 -6.14
C PRO A 211 0.11 -12.34 -7.67
N PHE A 212 1.22 -12.29 -8.41
CA PHE A 212 1.20 -12.08 -9.86
C PHE A 212 1.97 -13.18 -10.59
N ASN A 213 1.40 -13.72 -11.66
CA ASN A 213 2.13 -14.64 -12.54
C ASN A 213 3.03 -13.86 -13.51
N ILE A 214 4.17 -14.45 -13.88
CA ILE A 214 5.09 -13.84 -14.86
C ILE A 214 4.48 -13.81 -16.26
N LYS A 215 3.59 -14.75 -16.58
CA LYS A 215 2.89 -14.83 -17.88
C LYS A 215 1.68 -13.89 -17.89
N LYS A 216 1.70 -12.90 -18.79
CA LYS A 216 0.63 -11.88 -18.95
C LYS A 216 -0.79 -12.47 -19.08
N LYS A 217 -0.94 -13.63 -19.73
CA LYS A 217 -2.23 -14.29 -19.99
C LYS A 217 -2.83 -15.05 -18.80
N THR A 218 -2.11 -15.19 -17.69
CA THR A 218 -2.58 -15.98 -16.52
C THR A 218 -2.92 -15.11 -15.32
N THR A 219 -2.88 -13.79 -15.47
CA THR A 219 -3.36 -12.81 -14.49
C THR A 219 -4.36 -11.89 -15.21
N GLU A 220 -5.41 -12.51 -15.75
CA GLU A 220 -6.55 -11.82 -16.36
C GLU A 220 -7.60 -11.57 -15.25
N HIS A 221 -8.31 -10.44 -15.29
CA HIS A 221 -9.41 -10.05 -14.40
C HIS A 221 -9.07 -9.64 -12.94
N PHE A 222 -8.10 -8.74 -12.72
CA PHE A 222 -7.95 -8.07 -11.43
C PHE A 222 -8.98 -6.94 -11.27
N LEU A 223 -10.06 -7.23 -10.56
CA LEU A 223 -11.11 -6.26 -10.26
C LEU A 223 -10.69 -5.37 -9.09
N MET A 224 -11.15 -4.12 -9.08
CA MET A 224 -10.95 -3.21 -7.93
C MET A 224 -11.51 -3.81 -6.64
N GLN A 225 -12.55 -4.65 -6.72
CA GLN A 225 -13.07 -5.39 -5.57
C GLN A 225 -12.00 -6.30 -4.93
N TYR A 226 -11.28 -7.11 -5.72
CA TYR A 226 -10.22 -7.98 -5.21
C TYR A 226 -9.08 -7.18 -4.58
N ILE A 227 -8.78 -6.01 -5.16
CA ILE A 227 -7.80 -5.10 -4.60
C ILE A 227 -8.26 -4.59 -3.22
N LEU A 228 -9.54 -4.22 -3.05
CA LEU A 228 -10.10 -3.83 -1.75
C LEU A 228 -10.13 -5.00 -0.75
N GLU A 229 -10.22 -6.23 -1.24
CA GLU A 229 -10.15 -7.47 -0.44
C GLU A 229 -8.70 -7.91 -0.11
N ASN A 230 -7.72 -7.04 -0.36
CA ASN A 230 -6.28 -7.22 -0.09
C ASN A 230 -5.57 -8.23 -1.01
N GLN A 231 -6.06 -8.41 -2.22
CA GLN A 231 -5.41 -9.21 -3.25
C GLN A 231 -4.68 -8.29 -4.25
N PHE A 232 -3.77 -8.86 -5.05
CA PHE A 232 -3.01 -8.12 -6.07
C PHE A 232 -2.34 -6.87 -5.49
N CYS A 233 -2.65 -5.68 -6.02
CA CYS A 233 -2.14 -4.40 -5.54
C CYS A 233 -2.48 -4.16 -4.06
N GLY A 234 -3.63 -4.65 -3.60
CA GLY A 234 -4.15 -4.48 -2.24
C GLY A 234 -3.40 -5.25 -1.16
N VAL A 235 -2.48 -6.13 -1.56
CA VAL A 235 -1.53 -6.75 -0.63
C VAL A 235 -0.70 -5.66 0.07
N CYS A 236 -0.36 -4.59 -0.66
CA CYS A 236 0.47 -3.49 -0.18
C CYS A 236 -0.25 -2.13 -0.18
N HIS A 237 -0.92 -1.77 -1.29
CA HIS A 237 -1.72 -0.55 -1.39
C HIS A 237 -2.96 -0.66 -0.48
N LEU A 238 -3.45 0.47 0.05
CA LEU A 238 -4.41 0.60 1.16
C LEU A 238 -3.82 0.43 2.57
N LYS A 239 -2.71 -0.32 2.71
CA LYS A 239 -2.11 -0.61 4.02
C LYS A 239 -0.83 0.15 4.28
N VAL A 240 0.21 -0.13 3.48
CA VAL A 240 1.60 0.30 3.71
C VAL A 240 2.17 1.11 2.54
N ALA A 241 1.74 0.78 1.32
CA ALA A 241 1.96 1.61 0.14
C ALA A 241 0.89 2.71 0.07
N PHE A 242 0.98 3.63 -0.89
CA PHE A 242 -0.01 4.71 -0.99
C PHE A 242 -1.45 4.14 -1.16
N PRO A 243 -2.47 4.83 -0.61
CA PRO A 243 -3.85 4.36 -0.65
C PRO A 243 -4.49 4.55 -2.02
N LEU A 244 -5.60 3.86 -2.27
CA LEU A 244 -6.23 3.81 -3.59
C LEU A 244 -7.30 4.88 -3.83
N ASN A 245 -7.52 5.77 -2.86
CA ASN A 245 -8.34 6.97 -3.07
C ASN A 245 -7.61 8.06 -3.89
N ASP A 246 -6.39 7.79 -4.35
CA ASP A 246 -5.67 8.58 -5.35
C ASP A 246 -5.71 7.85 -6.71
N CYS A 247 -6.87 7.86 -7.36
CA CYS A 247 -7.14 7.10 -8.59
C CYS A 247 -6.09 7.41 -9.68
N THR A 248 -5.68 8.67 -9.79
CA THR A 248 -4.76 9.18 -10.82
C THR A 248 -3.36 8.58 -10.75
N ARG A 249 -2.94 8.07 -9.58
CA ARG A 249 -1.62 7.42 -9.46
C ARG A 249 -1.53 6.11 -10.21
N CYS A 250 -2.61 5.35 -10.21
CA CYS A 250 -2.69 4.10 -10.93
C CYS A 250 -3.21 4.34 -12.35
N HIS A 251 -4.22 5.20 -12.49
CA HIS A 251 -4.90 5.52 -13.75
C HIS A 251 -4.55 6.94 -14.19
N PRO A 252 -3.35 7.19 -14.74
CA PRO A 252 -2.88 8.54 -15.07
C PRO A 252 -3.69 9.21 -16.19
N GLY A 253 -4.48 8.44 -16.94
CA GLY A 253 -5.42 8.98 -17.93
C GLY A 253 -6.65 9.65 -17.30
N ILE A 254 -6.89 9.50 -16.00
CA ILE A 254 -7.98 10.20 -15.32
C ILE A 254 -7.62 11.69 -15.25
N THR A 255 -8.28 12.48 -16.09
CA THR A 255 -8.23 13.94 -16.02
C THR A 255 -9.20 14.40 -14.95
N MET A 256 -8.69 14.75 -13.77
CA MET A 256 -9.48 15.50 -12.80
C MET A 256 -9.67 16.90 -13.40
N GLU A 257 -10.88 17.24 -13.85
CA GLU A 257 -11.22 18.64 -14.14
C GLU A 257 -10.92 19.46 -12.88
N LYS A 258 -10.03 20.44 -13.02
CA LYS A 258 -9.60 21.33 -11.94
C LYS A 258 -10.63 22.39 -11.64
#